data_AF-A0A370HSB8-F1
#
_entry.id   AF-A0A370HSB8-F1
#
_cell.length_a   1.000
_cell.length_b   1.000
_cell.length_c   1.000
_cell.angle_alpha   90.00
_cell.angle_beta   90.00
_cell.angle_gamma   90.00
#
_symmetry.space_group_name_H-M   'P 1'
#
loop_
_entity.id
_entity.type
_entity.pdbx_description
1 polymer ?
#
loop_
_entity_poly.entity_id
_entity_poly.type
_entity_poly.pdbx_seq_one_letter_code
_entity_poly.pdbx_strand_id
1 'polypeptide(L)'
;MISMRARFTRTVLTLGGLAAATTVLVSGTAAADSVDVMDAVFNADCNYNQVDLAMQGDPVAAVLRDQLPQEKKDELKAIMDTPLSDRQEKINAHRQQIEEKVRTDPEAAALINDPKMDQVREMFGRVAQNCAAQPK
;
A
#
# COMPACT_ATOMS: atom_id res chain seq x y z
N MET A 1 -24.12 -40.77 26.18
CA MET A 1 -23.27 -40.43 25.01
C MET A 1 -24.11 -39.59 24.05
N ILE A 2 -23.91 -38.27 24.00
CA ILE A 2 -24.59 -37.38 23.05
C ILE A 2 -23.51 -36.52 22.37
N SER A 3 -23.16 -36.99 21.17
CA SER A 3 -22.68 -36.27 19.97
C SER A 3 -22.03 -34.90 20.13
N MET A 4 -20.69 -34.88 19.97
CA MET A 4 -19.93 -33.72 19.50
C MET A 4 -20.30 -33.44 18.03
N ARG A 5 -21.09 -32.40 17.75
CA ARG A 5 -21.21 -31.85 16.38
C ARG A 5 -21.28 -30.33 16.38
N ALA A 6 -20.25 -29.77 15.77
CA ALA A 6 -20.27 -28.61 14.90
C ALA A 6 -20.65 -27.25 15.51
N ARG A 7 -19.61 -26.49 15.90
CA ARG A 7 -19.58 -25.03 15.74
C ARG A 7 -18.18 -24.58 15.30
N PHE A 8 -17.72 -25.09 14.15
CA PHE A 8 -16.71 -24.37 13.37
C PHE A 8 -17.46 -23.34 12.52
N THR A 9 -17.87 -22.25 13.16
CA THR A 9 -18.36 -21.07 12.45
C THR A 9 -17.13 -20.42 11.83
N ARG A 10 -16.88 -20.77 10.56
CA ARG A 10 -15.90 -20.15 9.68
C ARG A 10 -16.20 -18.66 9.56
N THR A 11 -15.51 -17.83 10.32
CA THR A 11 -15.38 -16.40 10.07
C THR A 11 -14.39 -16.20 8.92
N VAL A 12 -14.83 -16.45 7.68
CA VAL A 12 -14.07 -16.16 6.46
C VAL A 12 -14.78 -15.01 5.74
N LEU A 13 -14.70 -13.80 6.30
CA LEU A 13 -15.40 -12.63 5.75
C LEU A 13 -14.59 -11.31 5.83
N THR A 14 -13.29 -11.36 6.08
CA THR A 14 -12.46 -10.13 6.20
C THR A 14 -11.47 -9.88 5.07
N LEU A 15 -11.34 -10.79 4.08
CA LEU A 15 -10.39 -10.63 2.97
C LEU A 15 -11.00 -10.20 1.63
N GLY A 16 -12.34 -10.16 1.51
CA GLY A 16 -13.01 -9.87 0.24
C GLY A 16 -12.91 -8.40 -0.22
N GLY A 17 -12.83 -7.44 0.71
CA GLY A 17 -12.74 -6.02 0.37
C GLY A 17 -11.37 -5.60 -0.18
N LEU A 18 -10.31 -6.26 0.29
CA LEU A 18 -8.92 -5.93 -0.03
C LEU A 18 -8.49 -6.44 -1.41
N ALA A 19 -9.06 -7.54 -1.90
CA ALA A 19 -8.72 -8.08 -3.22
C ALA A 19 -9.01 -7.09 -4.37
N ALA A 20 -10.04 -6.25 -4.23
CA ALA A 20 -10.30 -5.18 -5.19
C ALA A 20 -9.25 -4.06 -5.09
N ALA A 21 -8.83 -3.70 -3.87
CA ALA A 21 -7.77 -2.72 -3.66
C ALA A 21 -6.40 -3.22 -4.16
N THR A 22 -6.14 -4.53 -4.07
CA THR A 22 -4.92 -5.12 -4.63
C THR A 22 -4.93 -5.10 -6.15
N THR A 23 -6.07 -5.38 -6.80
CA THR A 23 -6.16 -5.21 -8.26
C THR A 23 -5.92 -3.77 -8.69
N VAL A 24 -6.41 -2.78 -7.93
CA VAL A 24 -6.20 -1.36 -8.20
C VAL A 24 -4.71 -1.01 -8.12
N LEU A 25 -4.03 -1.36 -7.03
CA LEU A 25 -2.60 -1.11 -6.84
C LEU A 25 -1.71 -1.85 -7.88
N VAL A 26 -2.15 -3.01 -8.35
CA VAL A 26 -1.40 -3.87 -9.30
C VAL A 26 -1.65 -3.49 -10.76
N SER A 27 -2.83 -2.95 -11.12
CA SER A 27 -3.23 -2.69 -12.51
C SER A 27 -2.63 -1.44 -13.15
N GLY A 28 -1.72 -0.72 -12.48
CA GLY A 28 -1.03 0.45 -13.04
C GLY A 28 -1.90 1.71 -13.19
N THR A 29 -3.23 1.59 -13.11
CA THR A 29 -4.19 2.71 -13.01
C THR A 29 -4.11 3.41 -11.64
N ALA A 30 -3.59 2.75 -10.60
CA ALA A 30 -3.40 3.32 -9.26
C ALA A 30 -2.07 4.03 -9.00
N ALA A 31 -1.25 4.28 -10.04
CA ALA A 31 -0.15 5.22 -9.86
C ALA A 31 -0.66 6.53 -9.25
N ALA A 32 -1.89 6.91 -9.60
CA ALA A 32 -2.56 8.13 -9.14
C ALA A 32 -2.84 8.26 -7.62
N ASP A 33 -2.79 7.18 -6.85
CA ASP A 33 -3.10 7.23 -5.41
C ASP A 33 -2.02 6.52 -4.58
N SER A 34 -1.10 5.79 -5.21
CA SER A 34 0.02 5.14 -4.51
C SER A 34 0.87 6.12 -3.71
N VAL A 35 1.00 7.38 -4.16
CA VAL A 35 1.73 8.41 -3.40
C VAL A 35 1.00 8.83 -2.13
N ASP A 36 -0.31 9.06 -2.22
CA ASP A 36 -1.10 9.57 -1.10
C ASP A 36 -1.37 8.51 -0.03
N VAL A 37 -1.62 7.27 -0.42
CA VAL A 37 -1.77 6.18 0.55
C VAL A 37 -0.45 5.77 1.19
N MET A 38 0.68 5.92 0.48
CA MET A 38 2.01 5.60 1.00
C MET A 38 2.73 6.80 1.61
N ASP A 39 2.10 7.98 1.71
CA ASP A 39 2.72 9.19 2.22
C ASP A 39 3.33 8.98 3.62
N ALA A 40 2.65 8.22 4.48
CA ALA A 40 3.16 7.83 5.80
C ALA A 40 4.46 7.02 5.72
N VAL A 41 4.60 6.14 4.73
CA VAL A 41 5.80 5.30 4.53
C VAL A 41 6.94 6.14 3.97
N PHE A 42 6.64 7.05 3.05
CA PHE A 42 7.65 7.90 2.43
C PHE A 42 8.24 8.95 3.39
N ASN A 43 7.40 9.47 4.28
CA ASN A 43 7.80 10.41 5.33
C ASN A 43 8.41 9.72 6.56
N ALA A 44 8.29 8.40 6.67
CA ALA A 44 8.97 7.65 7.70
C ALA A 44 10.49 7.59 7.43
N ASP A 45 11.28 7.68 8.50
CA ASP A 45 12.74 7.51 8.45
C ASP A 45 13.11 6.02 8.35
N CYS A 46 12.59 5.39 7.29
CA CYS A 46 12.81 4.00 6.95
C CYS A 46 13.56 3.91 5.60
N ASN A 47 14.36 2.86 5.44
CA ASN A 47 14.90 2.45 4.16
C ASN A 47 14.00 1.39 3.49
N TYR A 48 14.28 1.06 2.23
CA TYR A 48 13.48 0.08 1.49
C TYR A 48 13.37 -1.28 2.19
N ASN A 49 14.45 -1.80 2.78
CA ASN A 49 14.44 -3.09 3.44
C ASN A 49 13.55 -3.10 4.70
N GLN A 50 13.55 -2.00 5.46
CA GLN A 50 12.68 -1.85 6.63
C GLN A 50 11.21 -1.78 6.23
N VAL A 51 10.90 -1.10 5.12
CA VAL A 51 9.54 -1.07 4.55
C VAL A 51 9.13 -2.46 4.05
N ASP A 52 10.02 -3.16 3.33
CA ASP A 52 9.75 -4.50 2.80
C ASP A 52 9.49 -5.52 3.93
N LEU A 53 10.29 -5.47 5.00
CA LEU A 53 10.08 -6.28 6.21
C LEU A 53 8.79 -5.89 6.94
N ALA A 54 8.49 -4.60 7.05
CA ALA A 54 7.25 -4.12 7.67
C ALA A 54 6.01 -4.55 6.87
N MET A 55 6.09 -4.54 5.54
CA MET A 55 5.04 -5.08 4.67
C MET A 55 4.91 -6.58 4.83
N GLN A 56 6.02 -7.32 4.95
CA GLN A 56 5.99 -8.77 5.19
C GLN A 56 5.37 -9.12 6.56
N GLY A 57 5.49 -8.22 7.56
CA GLY A 57 4.92 -8.38 8.89
C GLY A 57 3.43 -8.03 9.01
N ASP A 58 2.86 -7.27 8.07
CA ASP A 58 1.42 -6.99 8.00
C ASP A 58 0.75 -7.98 7.02
N PRO A 59 -0.22 -8.81 7.45
CA PRO A 59 -0.82 -9.83 6.60
C PRO A 59 -1.48 -9.30 5.32
N VAL A 60 -1.96 -8.06 5.34
CA VAL A 60 -2.60 -7.43 4.18
C VAL A 60 -1.54 -6.85 3.25
N ALA A 61 -0.55 -6.15 3.82
CA ALA A 61 0.55 -5.59 3.03
C ALA A 61 1.44 -6.68 2.40
N ALA A 62 1.57 -7.85 3.03
CA ALA A 62 2.31 -8.99 2.49
C ALA A 62 1.70 -9.49 1.17
N VAL A 63 0.37 -9.57 1.08
CA VAL A 63 -0.33 -9.94 -0.16
C VAL A 63 -0.06 -8.93 -1.27
N LEU A 64 -0.11 -7.64 -0.94
CA LEU A 64 0.21 -6.57 -1.90
C LEU A 64 1.65 -6.62 -2.36
N ARG A 65 2.60 -6.80 -1.43
CA ARG A 65 4.02 -6.97 -1.72
C ARG A 65 4.23 -8.13 -2.70
N ASP A 66 3.57 -9.26 -2.50
CA ASP A 66 3.76 -10.44 -3.35
C ASP A 66 3.16 -10.24 -4.74
N GLN A 67 2.08 -9.47 -4.86
CA GLN A 67 1.41 -9.18 -6.13
C GLN A 67 2.01 -7.98 -6.89
N LEU A 68 2.79 -7.13 -6.22
CA LEU A 68 3.35 -5.93 -6.83
C LEU A 68 4.36 -6.30 -7.93
N PRO A 69 4.22 -5.77 -9.16
CA PRO A 69 5.17 -6.01 -10.24
C PRO A 69 6.60 -5.59 -9.86
N GLN A 70 7.61 -6.30 -10.37
CA GLN A 70 9.01 -6.04 -10.04
C GLN A 70 9.43 -4.60 -10.39
N GLU A 71 8.98 -4.08 -11.53
CA GLU A 71 9.23 -2.69 -11.95
C GLU A 71 8.79 -1.67 -10.88
N LYS A 72 7.65 -1.92 -10.22
CA LYS A 72 7.13 -1.03 -9.16
C LYS A 72 7.88 -1.18 -7.85
N LYS A 73 8.37 -2.39 -7.54
CA LYS A 73 9.29 -2.62 -6.42
C LYS A 73 10.60 -1.85 -6.63
N ASP A 74 11.12 -1.86 -7.85
CA ASP A 74 12.34 -1.16 -8.21
C ASP A 74 12.15 0.37 -8.16
N GLU A 75 11.01 0.89 -8.63
CA GLU A 75 10.64 2.30 -8.50
C GLU A 75 10.52 2.73 -7.02
N LEU A 76 9.83 1.93 -6.21
CA LEU A 76 9.72 2.17 -4.77
C LEU A 76 11.09 2.17 -4.09
N LYS A 77 11.95 1.21 -4.45
CA LYS A 77 13.32 1.14 -3.95
C LYS A 77 14.11 2.38 -4.32
N ALA A 78 14.02 2.86 -5.56
CA ALA A 78 14.73 4.06 -6.00
C ALA A 78 14.30 5.32 -5.23
N ILE A 79 13.00 5.43 -4.88
CA ILE A 79 12.51 6.53 -4.05
C ILE A 79 13.03 6.40 -2.61
N MET A 80 12.89 5.21 -2.00
CA MET A 80 13.29 4.99 -0.60
C MET A 80 14.81 5.04 -0.38
N ASP A 81 15.62 4.71 -1.39
CA ASP A 81 17.08 4.84 -1.32
C ASP A 81 17.55 6.30 -1.47
N THR A 82 16.66 7.21 -1.86
CA THR A 82 16.95 8.66 -1.86
C THR A 82 16.99 9.18 -0.41
N PRO A 83 17.88 10.12 -0.04
CA PRO A 83 17.85 10.77 1.27
C PRO A 83 16.48 11.39 1.57
N LEU A 84 16.03 11.34 2.82
CA LEU A 84 14.72 11.86 3.23
C LEU A 84 14.50 13.33 2.82
N SER A 85 15.55 14.15 2.86
CA SER A 85 15.52 15.55 2.40
C SER A 85 15.11 15.71 0.94
N ASP A 86 15.46 14.76 0.10
CA ASP A 86 15.29 14.81 -1.36
C ASP A 86 14.11 13.94 -1.81
N ARG A 87 13.60 13.06 -0.94
CA ARG A 87 12.39 12.26 -1.18
C ARG A 87 11.18 13.14 -1.41
N GLN A 88 11.00 14.20 -0.60
CA GLN A 88 9.81 15.05 -0.71
C GLN A 88 9.67 15.71 -2.08
N GLU A 89 10.79 16.15 -2.66
CA GLU A 89 10.79 16.72 -4.01
C GLU A 89 10.40 15.68 -5.06
N LYS A 90 10.97 14.46 -4.99
CA LYS A 90 10.61 13.35 -5.89
C LYS A 90 9.15 12.93 -5.74
N ILE A 91 8.64 12.88 -4.52
CA ILE A 91 7.25 12.56 -4.20
C ILE A 91 6.32 13.62 -4.78
N ASN A 92 6.64 14.91 -4.59
CA ASN A 92 5.87 16.02 -5.16
C ASN A 92 5.88 15.98 -6.68
N ALA A 93 7.02 15.67 -7.32
CA ALA A 93 7.10 15.51 -8.76
C ALA A 93 6.26 14.32 -9.26
N HIS A 94 6.26 13.20 -8.52
CA HIS A 94 5.42 12.05 -8.85
C HIS A 94 3.93 12.35 -8.69
N ARG A 95 3.55 13.07 -7.62
CA ARG A 95 2.19 13.57 -7.38
C ARG A 95 1.66 14.42 -8.52
N GLN A 96 2.48 15.29 -9.11
CA GLN A 96 2.05 16.10 -10.26
C GLN A 96 1.77 15.25 -11.51
N GLN A 97 2.58 14.21 -11.77
CA GLN A 97 2.35 13.29 -12.89
C GLN A 97 1.06 12.48 -12.71
N ILE A 98 0.74 12.20 -11.46
CA ILE A 98 -0.45 11.51 -11.01
C ILE A 98 -1.69 12.37 -11.21
N GLU A 99 -1.68 13.62 -10.72
CA GLU A 99 -2.77 14.57 -10.85
C GLU A 99 -3.16 14.79 -12.32
N GLU A 100 -2.16 14.86 -13.20
CA GLU A 100 -2.40 14.97 -14.64
C GLU A 100 -3.08 13.72 -15.21
N LYS A 101 -2.67 12.52 -14.80
CA LYS A 101 -3.34 11.26 -15.20
C LYS A 101 -4.80 11.24 -14.74
N VAL A 102 -5.06 11.59 -13.48
CA VAL A 102 -6.42 11.67 -12.90
C VAL A 102 -7.29 12.67 -13.66
N ARG A 103 -6.73 13.82 -14.02
CA ARG A 103 -7.44 14.84 -14.80
C ARG A 103 -7.90 14.32 -16.16
N THR A 104 -7.08 13.46 -16.78
CA THR A 104 -7.35 12.90 -18.11
C THR A 104 -8.11 11.58 -18.10
N ASP A 105 -8.26 10.94 -16.94
CA ASP A 105 -8.91 9.65 -16.76
C ASP A 105 -10.00 9.71 -15.66
N PRO A 106 -11.29 9.79 -16.02
CA PRO A 106 -12.38 9.86 -15.05
C PRO A 106 -12.54 8.58 -14.21
N GLU A 107 -12.03 7.43 -14.65
CA GLU A 107 -12.04 6.19 -13.86
C GLU A 107 -11.04 6.29 -12.69
N ALA A 108 -9.87 6.91 -12.92
CA ALA A 108 -8.89 7.20 -11.88
C ALA A 108 -9.45 8.16 -10.81
N ALA A 109 -10.26 9.15 -11.20
CA ALA A 109 -10.91 10.06 -10.25
C ALA A 109 -11.95 9.36 -9.36
N ALA A 110 -12.67 8.36 -9.89
CA ALA A 110 -13.62 7.57 -9.11
C ALA A 110 -12.91 6.65 -8.09
N LEU A 111 -11.74 6.10 -8.47
CA LEU A 111 -10.91 5.26 -7.61
C LEU A 111 -10.37 6.02 -6.38
N ILE A 112 -9.93 7.27 -6.55
CA ILE A 112 -9.40 8.10 -5.44
C ILE A 112 -10.44 8.35 -4.35
N ASN A 113 -11.71 8.47 -4.73
CA ASN A 113 -12.79 8.72 -3.79
C ASN A 113 -13.41 7.41 -3.24
N ASP A 114 -12.84 6.24 -3.55
CA ASP A 114 -13.35 4.97 -3.06
C ASP A 114 -13.04 4.82 -1.55
N PRO A 115 -14.02 4.51 -0.69
CA PRO A 115 -13.81 4.28 0.75
C PRO A 115 -12.77 3.20 1.08
N LYS A 116 -12.48 2.30 0.13
CA LYS A 116 -11.44 1.28 0.29
C LYS A 116 -10.04 1.90 0.30
N MET A 117 -9.84 3.09 -0.27
CA MET A 117 -8.55 3.78 -0.24
C MET A 117 -8.19 4.25 1.17
N ASP A 118 -9.17 4.52 2.04
CA ASP A 118 -8.92 4.79 3.46
C ASP A 118 -8.34 3.56 4.16
N GLN A 119 -8.84 2.36 3.85
CA GLN A 119 -8.31 1.11 4.41
C GLN A 119 -6.88 0.84 3.94
N VAL A 120 -6.58 1.18 2.68
CA VAL A 120 -5.23 1.08 2.12
C VAL A 120 -4.29 2.08 2.81
N ARG A 121 -4.74 3.32 3.02
CA ARG A 121 -3.98 4.36 3.74
C ARG A 121 -3.70 3.96 5.19
N GLU A 122 -4.68 3.41 5.89
CA GLU A 122 -4.50 2.87 7.25
C GLU A 122 -3.50 1.72 7.29
N MET A 123 -3.55 0.82 6.31
CA MET A 123 -2.59 -0.28 6.19
C MET A 123 -1.17 0.24 5.99
N PHE A 124 -0.94 1.17 5.07
CA PHE A 124 0.39 1.78 4.90
C PHE A 124 0.81 2.61 6.12
N GLY A 125 -0.14 3.20 6.85
CA GLY A 125 0.12 3.80 8.17
C GLY A 125 0.69 2.79 9.18
N ARG A 126 0.16 1.56 9.22
CA ARG A 126 0.73 0.48 10.05
C ARG A 126 2.12 0.04 9.56
N VAL A 127 2.32 -0.05 8.25
CA VAL A 127 3.64 -0.36 7.66
C VAL A 127 4.67 0.69 8.09
N ALA A 128 4.32 1.98 8.02
CA ALA A 128 5.18 3.08 8.45
C ALA A 128 5.53 3.00 9.94
N GLN A 129 4.55 2.72 10.80
CA GLN A 129 4.78 2.56 12.24
C GLN A 129 5.68 1.35 12.53
N ASN A 130 5.43 0.22 11.86
CA ASN A 130 6.22 -1.00 12.04
C ASN A 130 7.65 -0.84 11.53
N CYS A 131 7.86 -0.11 10.43
CA CYS A 131 9.20 0.15 9.92
C CYS A 131 9.99 1.07 10.85
N ALA A 132 9.35 2.10 11.43
CA ALA A 132 9.98 2.99 12.40
C ALA A 132 10.36 2.28 13.72
N ALA A 133 9.70 1.17 14.04
CA ALA A 133 10.01 0.33 15.18
C ALA A 133 11.15 -0.69 14.94
N GLN A 134 11.62 -0.84 13.69
CA GLN A 134 12.72 -1.74 13.35
C GLN A 134 14.07 -1.13 13.76
N PRO A 135 15.07 -1.95 14.16
CA PRO A 135 16.43 -1.46 14.35
C PRO A 135 16.99 -0.88 13.03
N LYS A 136 17.75 0.21 13.16
CA LYS A 136 18.39 0.93 12.04
C LYS A 136 19.72 0.29 11.64
#